data_AF-A0A0P6A3P4-F1
#
_entry.id   AF-A0A0P6A3P4-F1
#
_cell.length_a   1.000
_cell.length_b   1.000
_cell.length_c   1.000
_cell.angle_alpha   90.00
_cell.angle_beta   90.00
_cell.angle_gamma   90.00
#
_symmetry.space_group_name_H-M   'P 1'
#
loop_
_entity.id
_entity.type
_entity.pdbx_description
1 polymer ?
#
loop_
_entity_poly.entity_id
_entity_poly.type
_entity_poly.pdbx_seq_one_letter_code
_entity_poly.pdbx_strand_id
1 'polypeptide(L)'
;MIDRELMWNGKRVDFSLMKLLFPKTMNDVLPLCRFLSRRHVDPTNFERMKVAYARAVFKPEVVAALRCMQDRYQSGFQHVQPLTEFLEFFWKCYNYHYICNMTQHYQQRLDIKKPFYDPNNDRLYELDVTIPQMLIQWNQQKTNPMECFTKETLDAIILTSRFTANFIKHLLNNGLHFVLTRRFF
;
A
#
# COMPACT_ATOMS: atom_id res chain seq x y z
N MET A 1 1.41 13.19 -0.96
CA MET A 1 1.98 12.00 -1.65
C MET A 1 1.94 12.19 -3.16
N ILE A 2 0.77 12.46 -3.75
CA ILE A 2 0.63 12.69 -5.21
C ILE A 2 1.52 13.82 -5.73
N ASP A 3 1.79 14.83 -4.89
CA ASP A 3 2.59 16.00 -5.27
C ASP A 3 4.11 15.82 -5.03
N ARG A 4 4.58 14.63 -4.62
CA ARG A 4 6.00 14.34 -4.40
C ARG A 4 6.60 13.53 -5.55
N GLU A 5 7.86 13.80 -5.86
CA GLU A 5 8.63 13.09 -6.89
C GLU A 5 9.25 11.80 -6.34
N LEU A 6 8.41 10.91 -5.83
CA LEU A 6 8.88 9.67 -5.23
C LEU A 6 9.64 8.81 -6.25
N MET A 7 10.73 8.21 -5.80
CA MET A 7 11.47 7.18 -6.52
C MET A 7 11.18 5.84 -5.83
N TRP A 8 11.19 4.72 -6.54
CA TRP A 8 11.05 3.38 -5.98
C TRP A 8 11.91 2.42 -6.82
N ASN A 9 12.82 1.68 -6.18
CA ASN A 9 13.81 0.83 -6.87
C ASN A 9 14.57 1.59 -7.99
N GLY A 10 14.99 2.83 -7.72
CA GLY A 10 15.69 3.68 -8.69
C GLY A 10 14.84 4.23 -9.85
N LYS A 11 13.53 3.97 -9.86
CA LYS A 11 12.61 4.44 -10.92
C LYS A 11 11.59 5.43 -10.36
N ARG A 12 11.18 6.42 -11.15
CA ARG A 12 10.17 7.41 -10.73
C ARG A 12 8.80 6.76 -10.56
N VAL A 13 8.16 7.02 -9.42
CA VAL A 13 6.76 6.70 -9.13
C VAL A 13 5.88 7.85 -9.62
N ASP A 14 5.22 7.65 -10.76
CA ASP A 14 4.42 8.71 -11.38
C ASP A 14 2.93 8.60 -11.01
N PHE A 15 2.50 9.35 -10.01
CA PHE A 15 1.09 9.44 -9.63
C PHE A 15 0.21 10.19 -10.66
N SER A 16 0.79 10.86 -11.66
CA SER A 16 0.00 11.48 -12.74
C SER A 16 -0.76 10.44 -13.57
N LEU A 17 -0.28 9.19 -13.61
CA LEU A 17 -0.97 8.05 -14.21
C LEU A 17 -2.36 7.81 -13.60
N MET A 18 -2.54 8.13 -12.30
CA MET A 18 -3.86 8.07 -11.66
C MET A 18 -4.81 9.14 -12.20
N LYS A 19 -4.29 10.35 -12.47
CA LYS A 19 -5.05 11.44 -13.09
C LYS A 19 -5.43 11.11 -14.53
N LEU A 20 -4.57 10.38 -15.25
CA LEU A 20 -4.86 9.89 -16.60
C LEU A 20 -5.86 8.73 -16.61
N LEU A 21 -5.78 7.82 -15.63
CA LEU A 21 -6.68 6.68 -15.48
C LEU A 21 -8.10 7.14 -15.18
N PHE A 22 -8.27 8.13 -14.31
CA PHE A 22 -9.59 8.62 -13.88
C PHE A 22 -10.58 8.93 -15.03
N PRO A 23 -10.28 9.81 -16.01
CA PRO A 23 -11.20 10.10 -17.11
C PRO A 23 -11.43 8.89 -18.02
N LYS A 24 -10.44 8.02 -18.20
CA LYS A 24 -10.60 6.78 -19.00
C LYS A 24 -11.58 5.83 -18.35
N THR A 25 -11.48 5.67 -17.03
CA THR A 25 -12.43 4.85 -16.26
C THR A 25 -13.83 5.42 -16.20
N MET A 26 -14.03 6.72 -16.41
CA MET A 26 -15.38 7.32 -16.42
C MET A 26 -16.08 7.19 -17.77
N ASN A 27 -15.30 7.13 -18.85
CA ASN A 27 -15.82 7.12 -20.22
C ASN A 27 -15.89 5.72 -20.86
N ASP A 28 -15.35 4.70 -20.19
CA ASP A 28 -15.44 3.31 -20.66
C ASP A 28 -16.81 2.69 -20.35
N VAL A 29 -17.33 1.91 -21.30
CA VAL A 29 -18.58 1.12 -21.14
C VAL A 29 -18.49 0.17 -19.94
N LEU A 30 -17.29 -0.33 -19.65
CA LEU A 30 -16.99 -1.14 -18.48
C LEU A 30 -15.88 -0.46 -17.65
N PRO A 31 -16.24 0.39 -16.67
CA PRO A 31 -15.28 1.14 -15.87
C PRO A 31 -14.41 0.20 -15.02
N LEU A 32 -13.09 0.18 -15.28
CA LEU A 32 -12.13 -0.69 -14.57
C LEU A 32 -11.95 -0.31 -13.09
N CYS A 33 -12.17 0.96 -12.73
CA CYS A 33 -12.08 1.45 -11.34
C CYS A 33 -13.26 2.35 -10.98
N ARG A 34 -14.46 1.76 -10.82
CA ARG A 34 -15.71 2.48 -10.52
C ARG A 34 -15.67 3.39 -9.29
N PHE A 35 -14.87 3.05 -8.29
CA PHE A 35 -14.80 3.84 -7.06
C PHE A 35 -13.84 5.04 -7.18
N LEU A 36 -12.98 5.07 -8.20
CA LEU A 36 -12.03 6.16 -8.38
C LEU A 36 -12.80 7.42 -8.76
N SER A 37 -12.46 8.52 -8.11
CA SER A 37 -13.16 9.79 -8.26
C SER A 37 -12.18 10.96 -8.14
N ARG A 38 -12.64 12.17 -8.48
CA ARG A 38 -11.86 13.41 -8.30
C ARG A 38 -11.21 13.51 -6.92
N ARG A 39 -11.92 13.07 -5.87
CA ARG A 39 -11.45 13.10 -4.47
C ARG A 39 -10.22 12.24 -4.21
N HIS A 40 -9.88 11.33 -5.10
CA HIS A 40 -8.70 10.47 -5.00
C HIS A 40 -7.50 11.07 -5.74
N VAL A 41 -7.73 11.70 -6.89
CA VAL A 41 -6.67 12.16 -7.82
C VAL A 41 -6.31 13.63 -7.63
N ASP A 42 -7.26 14.44 -7.18
CA ASP A 42 -7.09 15.87 -6.93
C ASP A 42 -7.85 16.29 -5.66
N PRO A 43 -7.47 15.79 -4.47
CA PRO A 43 -8.22 16.03 -3.23
C PRO A 43 -8.11 17.49 -2.74
N THR A 44 -9.22 18.04 -2.19
CA THR A 44 -9.17 19.31 -1.42
C THR A 44 -8.42 19.12 -0.09
N ASN A 45 -8.09 20.21 0.61
CA ASN A 45 -7.44 20.14 1.93
C ASN A 45 -8.21 19.26 2.93
N PHE A 46 -9.55 19.36 2.97
CA PHE A 46 -10.37 18.51 3.83
C PHE A 46 -10.39 17.04 3.37
N GLU A 47 -10.37 16.79 2.06
CA GLU A 47 -10.35 15.43 1.53
C GLU A 47 -8.99 14.75 1.71
N ARG A 48 -7.89 15.52 1.71
CA ARG A 48 -6.53 15.03 2.02
C ARG A 48 -6.45 14.43 3.42
N MET A 49 -7.28 14.87 4.36
CA MET A 49 -7.36 14.31 5.71
C MET A 49 -8.13 12.98 5.78
N LYS A 50 -8.89 12.61 4.74
CA LYS A 50 -9.70 11.40 4.73
C LYS A 50 -8.88 10.18 4.32
N VAL A 51 -8.43 9.41 5.31
CA VAL A 51 -7.68 8.17 5.13
C VAL A 51 -8.39 7.18 4.18
N ALA A 52 -9.73 7.16 4.18
CA ALA A 52 -10.50 6.29 3.29
C ALA A 52 -10.17 6.51 1.80
N TYR A 53 -9.97 7.76 1.36
CA TYR A 53 -9.60 8.08 -0.02
C TYR A 53 -8.15 7.72 -0.31
N ALA A 54 -7.22 8.05 0.60
CA ALA A 54 -5.82 7.66 0.46
C ALA A 54 -5.69 6.13 0.33
N ARG A 55 -6.34 5.37 1.22
CA ARG A 55 -6.35 3.90 1.20
C ARG A 55 -6.90 3.33 -0.12
N ALA A 56 -7.95 3.93 -0.67
CA ALA A 56 -8.57 3.43 -1.89
C ALA A 56 -7.64 3.48 -3.11
N VAL A 57 -6.68 4.42 -3.14
CA VAL A 57 -5.68 4.53 -4.22
C VAL A 57 -4.75 3.30 -4.28
N PHE A 58 -4.45 2.68 -3.14
CA PHE A 58 -3.56 1.51 -3.05
C PHE A 58 -4.25 0.18 -3.35
N LYS A 59 -5.55 0.18 -3.66
CA LYS A 59 -6.29 -1.05 -3.88
C LYS A 59 -5.78 -1.82 -5.12
N PRO A 60 -5.80 -3.17 -5.10
CA PRO A 60 -5.39 -4.00 -6.23
C PRO A 60 -6.14 -3.69 -7.53
N GLU A 61 -7.40 -3.25 -7.43
CA GLU A 61 -8.21 -2.85 -8.58
C GLU A 61 -7.57 -1.69 -9.37
N VAL A 62 -6.92 -0.74 -8.68
CA VAL A 62 -6.18 0.36 -9.32
C VAL A 62 -4.97 -0.19 -10.07
N VAL A 63 -4.22 -1.08 -9.44
CA VAL A 63 -3.04 -1.73 -10.05
C VAL A 63 -3.44 -2.53 -11.29
N ALA A 64 -4.51 -3.31 -11.19
CA ALA A 64 -5.04 -4.08 -12.30
C ALA A 64 -5.50 -3.19 -13.45
N ALA A 65 -6.15 -2.06 -13.16
CA ALA A 65 -6.57 -1.11 -14.17
C ALA A 65 -5.37 -0.43 -14.87
N LEU A 66 -4.34 -0.02 -14.12
CA LEU A 66 -3.11 0.55 -14.69
C LEU A 66 -2.42 -0.43 -15.64
N ARG A 67 -2.24 -1.69 -15.21
CA ARG A 67 -1.67 -2.77 -16.06
C ARG A 67 -2.53 -3.03 -17.28
N CYS A 68 -3.85 -3.10 -17.13
CA CYS A 68 -4.76 -3.27 -18.26
C CYS A 68 -4.65 -2.14 -19.29
N MET A 69 -4.48 -0.88 -18.84
CA MET A 69 -4.26 0.25 -19.76
C MET A 69 -2.92 0.14 -20.49
N GLN A 70 -1.87 -0.34 -19.82
CA GLN A 70 -0.58 -0.65 -20.45
C GLN A 70 -0.72 -1.75 -21.50
N ASP A 71 -1.38 -2.86 -21.17
CA ASP A 71 -1.59 -4.02 -22.07
C ASP A 71 -2.42 -3.65 -23.30
N ARG A 72 -3.35 -2.70 -23.15
CA ARG A 72 -4.15 -2.13 -24.25
C ARG A 72 -3.40 -1.04 -25.02
N TYR A 73 -2.11 -0.84 -24.76
CA TYR A 73 -1.26 0.19 -25.38
C TYR A 73 -1.87 1.60 -25.34
N GLN A 74 -2.59 1.92 -24.27
CA GLN A 74 -3.16 3.25 -24.11
C GLN A 74 -2.04 4.29 -23.96
N SER A 75 -2.15 5.38 -24.72
CA SER A 75 -1.16 6.47 -24.67
C SER A 75 -1.01 7.00 -23.24
N GLY A 76 0.23 7.09 -22.77
CA GLY A 76 0.60 7.57 -21.44
C GLY A 76 0.78 6.49 -20.38
N PHE A 77 0.46 5.21 -20.65
CA PHE A 77 0.59 4.11 -19.69
C PHE A 77 1.82 3.20 -19.92
N GLN A 78 2.82 3.65 -20.66
CA GLN A 78 3.99 2.83 -21.00
C GLN A 78 4.84 2.46 -19.77
N HIS A 79 4.84 3.29 -18.73
CA HIS A 79 5.71 3.18 -17.57
C HIS A 79 4.94 3.01 -16.25
N VAL A 80 3.89 2.18 -16.23
CA VAL A 80 3.08 1.94 -15.02
C VAL A 80 3.79 1.11 -13.95
N GLN A 81 4.80 0.33 -14.31
CA GLN A 81 5.42 -0.66 -13.43
C GLN A 81 5.89 -0.08 -12.07
N PRO A 82 6.68 1.01 -12.01
CA PRO A 82 7.15 1.55 -10.74
C PRO A 82 6.01 1.99 -9.81
N LEU A 83 4.96 2.59 -10.37
CA LEU A 83 3.77 2.95 -9.61
C LEU A 83 3.05 1.70 -9.09
N THR A 84 2.86 0.69 -9.94
CA THR A 84 2.14 -0.54 -9.52
C THR A 84 2.87 -1.29 -8.42
N GLU A 85 4.20 -1.44 -8.51
CA GLU A 85 5.01 -2.09 -7.48
C GLU A 85 4.96 -1.32 -6.17
N PHE A 86 5.04 0.01 -6.22
CA PHE A 86 4.90 0.88 -5.06
C PHE A 86 3.53 0.72 -4.39
N LEU A 87 2.45 0.74 -5.19
CA LEU A 87 1.09 0.60 -4.67
C LEU A 87 0.88 -0.79 -4.03
N GLU A 88 1.34 -1.86 -4.67
CA GLU A 88 1.25 -3.23 -4.15
C GLU A 88 2.03 -3.39 -2.84
N PHE A 89 3.24 -2.84 -2.76
CA PHE A 89 4.06 -2.90 -1.55
C PHE A 89 3.34 -2.24 -0.36
N PHE A 90 2.88 -1.00 -0.52
CA PHE A 90 2.21 -0.28 0.57
C PHE A 90 0.81 -0.83 0.88
N TRP A 91 0.12 -1.40 -0.11
CA TRP A 91 -1.12 -2.15 0.12
C TRP A 91 -0.86 -3.37 1.02
N LYS A 92 0.17 -4.16 0.71
CA LYS A 92 0.57 -5.31 1.52
C LYS A 92 0.90 -4.89 2.96
N CYS A 93 1.76 -3.87 3.12
CA CYS A 93 2.12 -3.32 4.42
C CYS A 93 0.87 -2.88 5.21
N TYR A 94 -0.03 -2.11 4.60
CA TYR A 94 -1.26 -1.66 5.25
C TYR A 94 -2.13 -2.83 5.74
N ASN A 95 -2.27 -3.89 4.94
CA ASN A 95 -3.14 -5.02 5.29
C ASN A 95 -2.60 -5.86 6.45
N TYR A 96 -1.27 -5.92 6.63
CA TYR A 96 -0.69 -6.56 7.81
C TYR A 96 -1.09 -5.85 9.10
N HIS A 97 -1.20 -4.52 9.06
CA HIS A 97 -1.66 -3.71 10.20
C HIS A 97 -3.19 -3.63 10.32
N TYR A 98 -3.96 -4.15 9.36
CA TYR A 98 -5.41 -3.96 9.30
C TYR A 98 -6.19 -5.28 9.09
N ILE A 99 -5.95 -6.25 9.95
CA ILE A 99 -6.69 -7.52 9.97
C ILE A 99 -7.88 -7.38 10.91
N CYS A 100 -9.10 -7.46 10.35
CA CYS A 100 -10.32 -7.05 11.05
C CYS A 100 -11.04 -8.20 11.77
N ASN A 101 -11.03 -9.39 11.17
CA ASN A 101 -11.79 -10.55 11.63
C ASN A 101 -11.21 -11.83 11.01
N MET A 102 -11.79 -12.97 11.39
CA MET A 102 -11.34 -14.30 10.96
C MET A 102 -11.68 -14.60 9.49
N THR A 103 -12.67 -13.93 8.94
CA THR A 103 -13.36 -14.33 7.71
C THR A 103 -12.96 -13.50 6.48
N GLN A 104 -12.39 -12.32 6.70
CA GLN A 104 -12.12 -11.34 5.65
C GLN A 104 -11.18 -11.89 4.57
N HIS A 105 -10.18 -12.68 4.96
CA HIS A 105 -9.23 -13.27 4.02
C HIS A 105 -9.91 -14.22 3.02
N TYR A 106 -10.89 -15.03 3.45
CA TYR A 106 -11.63 -15.90 2.53
C TYR A 106 -12.65 -15.11 1.71
N GLN A 107 -13.36 -14.16 2.33
CA GLN A 107 -14.41 -13.38 1.64
C GLN A 107 -13.82 -12.50 0.53
N GLN A 108 -12.64 -11.92 0.78
CA GLN A 108 -11.94 -11.05 -0.16
C GLN A 108 -10.91 -11.80 -1.00
N ARG A 109 -10.65 -13.09 -0.72
CA ARG A 109 -9.58 -13.89 -1.34
C ARG A 109 -8.21 -13.21 -1.22
N LEU A 110 -7.89 -12.74 -0.01
CA LEU A 110 -6.66 -12.01 0.31
C LEU A 110 -5.94 -12.66 1.49
N ASP A 111 -4.98 -13.54 1.21
CA ASP A 111 -4.23 -14.26 2.24
C ASP A 111 -3.43 -13.35 3.19
N ILE A 112 -2.99 -12.19 2.69
CA ILE A 112 -2.33 -11.16 3.50
C ILE A 112 -3.19 -10.68 4.68
N LYS A 113 -4.51 -10.89 4.63
CA LYS A 113 -5.47 -10.57 5.71
C LYS A 113 -5.81 -11.73 6.62
N LYS A 114 -5.18 -12.89 6.46
CA LYS A 114 -5.41 -14.03 7.34
C LYS A 114 -4.96 -13.66 8.77
N PRO A 115 -5.71 -13.98 9.83
CA PRO A 115 -5.23 -13.77 11.20
C PRO A 115 -3.86 -14.43 11.44
N PHE A 116 -3.12 -13.93 12.40
CA PHE A 116 -1.86 -14.55 12.81
C PHE A 116 -2.16 -15.64 13.83
N TYR A 117 -1.70 -16.87 13.55
CA TYR A 117 -1.88 -18.03 14.43
C TYR A 117 -0.55 -18.62 14.90
N ASP A 118 0.55 -18.24 14.25
CA ASP A 118 1.86 -18.83 14.46
C ASP A 118 2.87 -17.69 14.72
N PRO A 119 3.63 -17.73 15.84
CA PRO A 119 4.69 -16.76 16.10
C PRO A 119 5.81 -16.77 15.04
N ASN A 120 5.95 -17.85 14.27
CA ASN A 120 6.93 -17.99 13.19
C ASN A 120 6.35 -17.69 11.80
N ASN A 121 5.14 -17.10 11.73
CA ASN A 121 4.53 -16.76 10.45
C ASN A 121 5.44 -15.84 9.61
N ASP A 122 5.69 -16.20 8.35
CA ASP A 122 6.59 -15.44 7.45
C ASP A 122 6.25 -13.95 7.35
N ARG A 123 4.95 -13.61 7.42
CA ARG A 123 4.50 -12.20 7.38
C ARG A 123 5.00 -11.39 8.58
N LEU A 124 5.24 -12.04 9.73
CA LEU A 124 5.85 -11.40 10.90
C LEU A 124 7.33 -11.14 10.66
N TYR A 125 8.05 -12.05 10.00
CA TYR A 125 9.42 -11.80 9.58
C TYR A 125 9.49 -10.63 8.59
N GLU A 126 8.58 -10.60 7.61
CA GLU A 126 8.51 -9.49 6.66
C GLU A 126 8.27 -8.14 7.35
N LEU A 127 7.36 -8.06 8.32
CA LEU A 127 7.09 -6.84 9.10
C LEU A 127 8.29 -6.40 9.96
N ASP A 128 9.00 -7.34 10.57
CA ASP A 128 10.07 -7.07 11.53
C ASP A 128 11.40 -6.74 10.84
N VAL A 129 11.66 -7.39 9.70
CA VAL A 129 12.96 -7.38 9.02
C VAL A 129 12.85 -6.84 7.61
N THR A 130 12.11 -7.50 6.71
CA THR A 130 12.15 -7.23 5.27
C THR A 130 11.66 -5.82 4.93
N ILE A 131 10.47 -5.43 5.40
CA ILE A 131 9.88 -4.11 5.14
C ILE A 131 10.78 -3.00 5.72
N PRO A 132 11.21 -3.07 7.00
CA PRO A 132 12.16 -2.10 7.53
C PRO A 132 13.46 -1.97 6.73
N GLN A 133 14.07 -3.08 6.31
CA GLN A 133 15.30 -3.05 5.52
C GLN A 133 15.07 -2.39 4.16
N MET A 134 13.97 -2.71 3.48
CA MET A 134 13.61 -2.08 2.21
C MET A 134 13.40 -0.57 2.36
N LEU A 135 12.73 -0.12 3.42
CA LEU A 135 12.50 1.32 3.66
C LEU A 135 13.80 2.05 4.01
N ILE A 136 14.71 1.43 4.77
CA ILE A 136 16.03 1.99 5.07
C ILE A 136 16.86 2.13 3.80
N GLN A 137 16.93 1.07 2.98
CA GLN A 137 17.64 1.08 1.71
C GLN A 137 17.05 2.12 0.75
N TRP A 138 15.72 2.19 0.64
CA TRP A 138 15.04 3.18 -0.17
C TRP A 138 15.42 4.61 0.24
N ASN A 139 15.46 4.89 1.54
CA ASN A 139 15.87 6.20 2.05
C ASN A 139 17.36 6.49 1.85
N GLN A 140 18.24 5.48 1.80
CA GLN A 140 19.67 5.62 1.51
C GLN A 140 19.96 5.88 0.03
N GLN A 141 19.10 5.39 -0.86
CA GLN A 141 19.24 5.56 -2.31
C GLN A 141 18.79 6.94 -2.81
N LYS A 142 18.11 7.74 -1.98
CA LYS A 142 17.60 9.06 -2.40
C LYS A 142 18.76 10.04 -2.61
N THR A 143 18.70 10.79 -3.70
CA THR A 143 19.57 11.92 -3.98
C THR A 143 18.93 13.24 -3.53
N ASN A 144 17.60 13.28 -3.50
CA ASN A 144 16.81 14.42 -3.05
C ASN A 144 15.81 14.02 -1.95
N PRO A 145 15.62 14.83 -0.87
CA PRO A 145 14.64 14.56 0.17
C PRO A 145 13.20 14.31 -0.31
N MET A 146 12.81 14.81 -1.49
CA MET A 146 11.48 14.63 -2.09
C MET A 146 11.28 13.28 -2.76
N GLU A 147 12.35 12.51 -3.00
CA GLU A 147 12.31 11.20 -3.64
C GLU A 147 11.86 10.07 -2.72
N CYS A 148 11.71 10.36 -1.43
CA CYS A 148 11.29 9.41 -0.42
C CYS A 148 10.28 10.08 0.54
N PHE A 149 9.76 9.29 1.49
CA PHE A 149 9.04 9.83 2.62
C PHE A 149 9.97 10.65 3.54
N THR A 150 9.39 11.50 4.38
CA THR A 150 10.19 12.21 5.39
C THR A 150 10.79 11.21 6.35
N LYS A 151 11.87 11.61 7.02
CA LYS A 151 12.54 10.76 8.01
C LYS A 151 11.56 10.31 9.11
N GLU A 152 10.75 11.23 9.62
CA GLU A 152 9.76 10.97 10.67
C GLU A 152 8.71 9.95 10.21
N THR A 153 8.27 10.07 8.95
CA THR A 153 7.28 9.14 8.38
C THR A 153 7.88 7.73 8.23
N LEU A 154 9.12 7.62 7.74
CA LEU A 154 9.81 6.33 7.62
C LEU A 154 10.07 5.70 8.97
N ASP A 155 10.63 6.45 9.91
CA ASP A 155 10.93 5.99 11.25
C ASP A 155 9.65 5.50 11.95
N ALA A 156 8.53 6.22 11.78
CA ALA A 156 7.24 5.82 12.30
C ALA A 156 6.73 4.50 11.66
N ILE A 157 6.86 4.33 10.34
CA ILE A 157 6.45 3.09 9.66
C ILE A 157 7.32 1.92 10.12
N ILE A 158 8.65 2.11 10.20
CA ILE A 158 9.60 1.09 10.64
C ILE A 158 9.31 0.66 12.08
N LEU A 159 9.15 1.63 12.99
CA LEU A 159 8.84 1.38 14.39
C LEU A 159 7.51 0.62 14.53
N THR A 160 6.47 1.08 13.83
CA THR A 160 5.14 0.45 13.84
C THR A 160 5.19 -0.98 13.32
N SER A 161 5.96 -1.22 12.25
CA SER A 161 6.14 -2.56 11.64
C SER A 161 6.77 -3.54 12.62
N ARG A 162 7.93 -3.15 13.20
CA ARG A 162 8.63 -3.96 14.21
C ARG A 162 7.81 -4.17 15.48
N PHE A 163 7.17 -3.11 15.97
CA PHE A 163 6.31 -3.20 17.15
C PHE A 163 5.17 -4.18 16.92
N THR A 164 4.46 -4.06 15.80
CA THR A 164 3.33 -4.95 15.46
C THR A 164 3.80 -6.40 15.41
N ALA A 165 4.91 -6.69 14.73
CA ALA A 165 5.43 -8.05 14.63
C ALA A 165 5.80 -8.64 16.00
N ASN A 166 6.57 -7.90 16.79
CA ASN A 166 7.03 -8.37 18.10
C ASN A 166 5.88 -8.49 19.11
N PHE A 167 4.91 -7.60 19.05
CA PHE A 167 3.72 -7.68 19.89
C PHE A 167 2.86 -8.90 19.54
N ILE A 168 2.64 -9.18 18.25
CA ILE A 168 1.93 -10.41 17.83
C ILE A 168 2.67 -11.66 18.31
N LYS A 169 3.99 -11.74 18.09
CA LYS A 169 4.81 -12.87 18.56
C LYS A 169 4.66 -13.07 20.07
N HIS A 170 4.77 -11.99 20.84
CA HIS A 170 4.60 -12.03 22.29
C HIS A 170 3.21 -12.53 22.69
N LEU A 171 2.14 -12.00 22.08
CA LEU A 171 0.77 -12.43 22.37
C LEU A 171 0.54 -13.92 22.08
N LEU A 172 1.00 -14.41 20.92
CA LEU A 172 0.86 -15.82 20.54
C LEU A 172 1.67 -16.74 21.46
N ASN A 173 2.90 -16.36 21.81
CA ASN A 173 3.74 -17.12 22.74
C ASN A 173 3.17 -17.18 24.17
N ASN A 174 2.33 -16.21 24.55
CA ASN A 174 1.63 -16.19 25.84
C ASN A 174 0.24 -16.86 25.81
N GLY A 175 -0.06 -17.63 24.75
CA GLY A 175 -1.24 -18.51 24.73
C GLY A 175 -2.47 -17.95 24.01
N LEU A 176 -2.37 -16.81 23.32
CA LEU A 176 -3.45 -16.41 22.39
C LEU A 176 -3.46 -17.33 21.17
N HIS A 177 -4.64 -17.88 20.84
CA HIS A 177 -4.81 -18.74 19.67
C HIS A 177 -4.64 -18.00 18.35
N PHE A 178 -4.97 -16.71 18.31
CA PHE A 178 -4.80 -15.86 17.14
C PHE A 178 -4.71 -14.39 17.52
N VAL A 179 -4.21 -13.57 16.59
CA VAL A 179 -4.14 -12.12 16.76
C VAL A 179 -4.70 -11.39 15.53
N LEU A 180 -5.51 -10.36 15.80
CA LEU A 180 -6.07 -9.44 14.81
C LEU A 180 -5.44 -8.05 15.03
N THR A 181 -5.00 -7.40 13.96
CA THR A 181 -4.18 -6.17 14.06
C THR A 181 -4.97 -4.86 13.99
N ARG A 182 -6.25 -4.91 13.58
CA ARG A 182 -7.10 -3.70 13.47
C ARG A 182 -7.19 -2.89 14.77
N ARG A 183 -7.03 -3.52 15.94
CA ARG A 183 -7.21 -2.87 17.25
C ARG A 183 -5.94 -2.25 17.81
N PHE A 184 -4.81 -2.30 17.10
CA PHE A 184 -3.55 -1.75 17.60
C PHE A 184 -3.42 -0.24 17.38
N PHE A 185 -4.08 0.30 16.35
CA PHE A 185 -3.99 1.70 15.91
C PHE A 185 -5.33 2.22 15.39
#